data_AF-A0A3C0FZE6-F1
#
_entry.id   AF-A0A3C0FZE6-F1
#
_cell.length_a   1.000
_cell.length_b   1.000
_cell.length_c   1.000
_cell.angle_alpha   90.00
_cell.angle_beta   90.00
_cell.angle_gamma   90.00
#
_symmetry.space_group_name_H-M   'P 1'
#
loop_
_entity.id
_entity.type
_entity.pdbx_description
1 polymer ?
#
loop_
_entity_poly.entity_id
_entity_poly.type
_entity_poly.pdbx_seq_one_letter_code
_entity_poly.pdbx_strand_id
1 'polypeptide(L)' 'PKDPEDAKDVVVEIRAGTGGDEASIFAGDLFRMYTKYCEGRGWKTNVIDLSEGTSGGYKEIQFEVSGTDV' A
#
# COMPACT_ATOMS: atom_id res chain seq x y z
N PRO A 1 -2.04 -24.59 -10.26
CA PRO A 1 -1.11 -24.11 -11.32
C PRO A 1 -0.60 -22.72 -10.92
N LYS A 2 0.68 -22.40 -11.15
CA LYS A 2 1.22 -21.05 -10.88
C LYS A 2 0.74 -20.10 -11.98
N ASP A 3 0.25 -18.92 -11.63
CA ASP A 3 -0.16 -17.91 -12.60
C ASP A 3 1.09 -17.26 -13.21
N PRO A 4 1.17 -17.05 -14.54
CA PRO A 4 2.25 -16.30 -15.17
C PRO A 4 2.48 -14.90 -14.56
N GLU A 5 1.46 -14.31 -13.93
CA GLU A 5 1.54 -12.99 -13.31
C GLU A 5 2.09 -13.03 -11.86
N ASP A 6 2.12 -14.19 -11.19
CA ASP A 6 2.64 -14.40 -9.79
C ASP A 6 4.16 -14.13 -9.63
N ALA A 7 4.82 -13.66 -10.70
CA ALA A 7 6.25 -13.35 -10.71
C ALA A 7 6.54 -11.87 -11.02
N LYS A 8 5.50 -11.05 -11.18
CA LYS A 8 5.63 -9.64 -11.50
C LYS A 8 5.47 -8.79 -10.25
N ASP A 9 6.17 -7.66 -10.24
CA ASP A 9 5.97 -6.65 -9.20
C ASP A 9 4.54 -6.11 -9.26
N VAL A 10 3.99 -5.76 -8.10
CA VAL A 10 2.59 -5.33 -7.96
C VAL A 10 2.54 -3.88 -7.49
N VAL A 11 1.67 -3.09 -8.11
CA VAL A 11 1.34 -1.74 -7.62
C VAL A 11 0.07 -1.83 -6.76
N VAL A 12 0.15 -1.31 -5.55
CA VAL A 12 -0.96 -1.22 -4.61
C VAL A 12 -1.35 0.24 -4.44
N GLU A 13 -2.63 0.52 -4.61
CA GLU A 13 -3.23 1.82 -4.39
C GLU A 13 -4.26 1.76 -3.26
N ILE A 14 -4.10 2.66 -2.28
CA ILE A 14 -5.05 2.81 -1.16
C ILE A 14 -5.63 4.23 -1.22
N ARG A 15 -6.96 4.32 -1.29
CA ARG A 15 -7.69 5.60 -1.30
C ARG A 15 -8.60 5.72 -0.08
N ALA A 16 -8.61 6.89 0.53
CA ALA A 16 -9.58 7.22 1.58
C ALA A 16 -10.99 7.23 1.00
N GLY A 17 -11.89 6.47 1.63
CA GLY A 17 -13.30 6.41 1.26
C GLY A 17 -14.14 7.45 2.01
N THR A 18 -15.38 7.07 2.36
CA THR A 18 -16.25 7.91 3.21
C THR A 18 -15.73 7.94 4.65
N GLY A 19 -15.83 9.10 5.30
CA GLY A 19 -15.40 9.29 6.69
C GLY A 19 -14.43 10.46 6.88
N GLY A 20 -14.06 11.19 5.82
CA GLY A 20 -13.25 12.41 5.94
C GLY A 20 -11.84 12.12 6.44
N ASP A 21 -11.44 12.82 7.51
CA ASP A 21 -10.09 12.67 8.08
C ASP A 21 -9.87 11.28 8.68
N GLU A 22 -10.88 10.68 9.31
CA GLU A 22 -10.79 9.31 9.84
C GLU A 22 -10.53 8.28 8.74
N ALA A 23 -11.11 8.48 7.55
CA ALA A 23 -10.85 7.61 6.40
C ALA A 23 -9.40 7.73 5.90
N SER A 24 -8.83 8.94 5.96
CA SER A 24 -7.44 9.19 5.57
C SER A 24 -6.45 8.56 6.57
N ILE A 25 -6.72 8.72 7.87
CA ILE A 25 -5.95 8.07 8.93
C ILE A 25 -5.96 6.54 8.76
N PHE A 26 -7.14 5.97 8.49
CA PHE A 26 -7.26 4.53 8.28
C PHE A 26 -6.51 4.05 7.02
N ALA A 27 -6.50 4.84 5.93
CA ALA A 27 -5.67 4.54 4.77
C ALA A 27 -4.17 4.48 5.14
N GLY A 28 -3.72 5.36 6.04
CA GLY A 28 -2.37 5.31 6.62
C GLY A 28 -2.10 4.05 7.44
N ASP A 29 -3.07 3.61 8.25
CA ASP A 29 -2.96 2.36 8.99
C ASP A 29 -2.88 1.14 8.07
N LEU A 30 -3.66 1.10 6.99
CA LEU A 30 -3.59 0.05 5.97
C LEU A 30 -2.22 0.03 5.29
N PHE A 31 -1.71 1.18 4.87
CA PHE A 31 -0.36 1.28 4.29
C PHE A 31 0.70 0.74 5.26
N ARG A 32 0.65 1.15 6.54
CA ARG A 32 1.56 0.64 7.58
C ARG A 32 1.43 -0.87 7.80
N MET A 33 0.21 -1.40 7.76
CA MET A 33 -0.05 -2.84 7.88
C MET A 33 0.57 -3.61 6.71
N TYR A 34 0.33 -3.17 5.48
CA TYR A 34 0.83 -3.86 4.28
C TYR A 34 2.35 -3.77 4.15
N THR A 35 2.95 -2.62 4.44
CA THR A 35 4.42 -2.48 4.45
C THR A 35 5.05 -3.42 5.49
N LYS A 36 4.50 -3.50 6.70
CA LYS A 36 4.95 -4.46 7.72
C LYS A 36 4.80 -5.92 7.29
N TYR A 37 3.72 -6.26 6.61
CA TYR A 37 3.54 -7.60 6.05
C TYR A 37 4.59 -7.91 4.98
N CYS A 38 4.83 -6.98 4.05
CA CYS A 38 5.84 -7.13 2.99
C CYS A 38 7.25 -7.29 3.57
N GLU A 39 7.63 -6.47 4.55
CA GLU A 39 8.90 -6.61 5.28
C GLU A 39 9.06 -8.02 5.87
N GLY A 40 7.99 -8.55 6.50
CA GLY A 40 7.98 -9.91 7.07
C GLY A 40 8.12 -11.03 6.03
N ARG A 41 7.77 -10.76 4.77
CA ARG A 41 7.98 -11.66 3.62
C ARG A 41 9.34 -11.46 2.93
N GLY A 42 10.12 -10.47 3.34
CA GLY A 42 11.36 -10.08 2.64
C GLY A 42 11.10 -9.33 1.33
N TRP A 43 9.86 -8.89 1.10
CA TRP A 43 9.49 -8.08 -0.05
C TRP A 43 9.83 -6.60 0.21
N LYS A 44 10.17 -5.89 -0.86
CA LYS A 44 10.51 -4.45 -0.81
C LYS A 44 9.30 -3.64 -1.23
N THR A 45 9.01 -2.58 -0.50
CA THR A 45 7.96 -1.62 -0.83
C THR A 45 8.56 -0.26 -1.20
N ASN A 46 8.16 0.32 -2.32
CA ASN A 46 8.59 1.64 -2.76
C ASN A 46 7.38 2.55 -3.02
N VAL A 47 7.30 3.69 -2.32
CA VAL A 47 6.19 4.63 -2.54
C VAL A 47 6.43 5.37 -3.86
N ILE A 48 5.41 5.36 -4.73
CA ILE A 48 5.45 5.99 -6.05
C ILE A 48 4.85 7.39 -5.97
N ASP A 49 3.67 7.51 -5.37
CA ASP A 49 2.95 8.76 -5.21
C ASP A 49 2.09 8.73 -3.93
N LEU A 50 1.83 9.91 -3.36
CA LEU A 50 0.95 10.05 -2.21
C LEU A 50 0.30 11.43 -2.16
N SER A 51 -0.90 11.45 -1.59
CA SER A 51 -1.63 12.65 -1.20
C SER A 51 -1.99 12.55 0.28
N GLU A 52 -1.50 13.49 1.08
CA GLU A 52 -1.73 13.48 2.53
C GLU A 52 -3.18 13.84 2.90
N GLY A 53 -3.67 13.21 3.97
CA GLY A 53 -4.90 13.63 4.65
C GLY A 53 -4.74 15.00 5.30
N THR A 54 -5.85 15.72 5.50
CA THR A 54 -5.81 17.06 6.10
C THR A 54 -5.40 17.00 7.58
N SER A 55 -5.82 15.96 8.29
CA SER A 55 -5.48 15.75 9.71
C SER A 55 -4.65 14.47 9.94
N GLY A 56 -3.87 14.06 8.94
CA GLY A 56 -3.01 12.87 8.98
C GLY A 56 -3.49 11.71 8.11
N GLY A 57 -2.64 10.69 7.99
CA GLY A 57 -2.83 9.60 7.04
C GLY A 57 -2.79 10.06 5.58
N TYR A 58 -3.49 9.35 4.69
CA TYR A 58 -3.44 9.58 3.24
C TYR A 58 -4.82 9.65 2.61
N LYS A 59 -5.07 10.65 1.77
CA LYS A 59 -6.20 10.64 0.82
C LYS A 59 -5.99 9.58 -0.25
N GLU A 60 -4.75 9.45 -0.72
CA GLU A 60 -4.32 8.44 -1.68
C GLU A 60 -2.85 8.09 -1.40
N ILE A 61 -2.49 6.81 -1.49
CA ILE A 61 -1.10 6.37 -1.48
C ILE A 61 -0.94 5.21 -2.45
N GLN A 62 0.05 5.32 -3.32
CA GLN A 62 0.43 4.31 -4.31
C GLN A 62 1.86 3.83 -4.02
N PHE A 63 2.04 2.52 -3.94
CA PHE A 63 3.34 1.92 -3.71
C PHE A 63 3.51 0.64 -4.52
N GLU A 64 4.73 0.41 -4.98
CA GLU A 64 5.15 -0.83 -5.63
C GLU A 64 5.64 -1.82 -4.57
N VAL A 65 5.33 -3.10 -4.78
CA VAL A 65 5.83 -4.23 -4.01
C VAL A 65 6.62 -5.14 -4.95
N SER A 66 7.88 -5.41 -4.61
CA SER A 66 8.77 -6.30 -5.37
C SER A 66 9.38 -7.38 -4.49
N GLY A 67 9.51 -8.59 -5.03
CA GLY A 67 9.99 -9.74 -4.27
C GLY A 67 9.78 -11.07 -4.98
N THR A 68 10.33 -12.15 -4.41
CA THR A 68 10.09 -13.50 -4.93
C THR A 68 8.68 -13.95 -4.57
N ASP A 69 7.92 -14.39 -5.59
CA ASP A 69 6.53 -14.88 -5.46
C ASP A 69 5.56 -13.83 -4.89
N VAL A 70 5.70 -12.57 -5.31
CA VAL A 70 4.75 -11.47 -5.06
C VAL A 70 3.48 -11.65 -5.88
#